data_AF-A0A9E6D850-F1
#
_entry.id   AF-A0A9E6D850-F1
#
_cell.length_a   1.000
_cell.length_b   1.000
_cell.length_c   1.000
_cell.angle_alpha   90.00
_cell.angle_beta   90.00
_cell.angle_gamma   90.00
#
_symmetry.space_group_name_H-M   'P 1'
#
loop_
_entity.id
_entity.type
_entity.pdbx_description
1 polymer ?
#
loop_
_entity_poly.entity_id
_entity_poly.type
_entity_poly.pdbx_seq_one_letter_code
_entity_poly.pdbx_strand_id
1 'polypeptide(L)'
;MTLPPERDSSGRFVKPEQEAPKPSDEHTHPMAKLLFGWVESPRTPLLLLLLVALIAASLIVVDLFIDRHEYKYTAFAESTGFYAFWGFSAFAIAVLSGWPLGKLLRRDEDYYGEADTKPDDVESDS
;
A
#
# COMPACT_ATOMS: atom_id res chain seq x y z
N MET A 1 20.50 25.80 -13.59
CA MET A 1 20.13 26.82 -12.59
C MET A 1 18.77 26.43 -12.04
N THR A 2 18.70 25.87 -10.83
CA THR A 2 17.44 25.58 -10.14
C THR A 2 16.98 26.86 -9.46
N LEU A 3 15.74 27.29 -9.73
CA LEU A 3 15.17 28.48 -9.08
C LEU A 3 15.07 28.24 -7.57
N PRO A 4 15.30 29.26 -6.72
CA PRO A 4 15.11 29.13 -5.28
C PRO A 4 13.64 28.77 -4.97
N PRO A 5 13.39 27.90 -3.98
CA PRO A 5 12.03 27.46 -3.66
C PRO A 5 11.18 28.66 -3.23
N GLU A 6 10.05 28.85 -3.90
CA GLU A 6 9.09 29.91 -3.61
C GLU A 6 8.47 29.71 -2.23
N ARG A 7 8.45 30.77 -1.42
CA ARG A 7 7.82 30.77 -0.10
C ARG A 7 6.56 31.63 -0.15
N ASP A 8 5.51 31.19 0.53
CA ASP A 8 4.29 32.00 0.67
C ASP A 8 4.49 33.13 1.68
N SER A 9 3.47 33.99 1.82
CA SER A 9 3.47 35.11 2.76
C SER A 9 3.59 34.70 4.24
N SER A 10 3.46 33.41 4.56
CA SER A 10 3.65 32.87 5.90
C SER A 10 5.05 32.24 6.11
N GLY A 11 5.92 32.34 5.11
CA GLY A 11 7.28 31.77 5.15
C GLY A 11 7.32 30.27 4.91
N ARG A 12 6.17 29.63 4.64
CA ARG A 12 6.07 28.20 4.33
C ARG A 12 6.55 27.97 2.91
N PHE A 13 7.34 26.91 2.72
CA PHE A 13 7.73 26.48 1.39
C PHE A 13 6.48 26.06 0.61
N VAL A 14 6.22 26.75 -0.51
CA VAL A 14 5.17 26.36 -1.43
C VAL A 14 5.65 25.10 -2.14
N LYS A 15 4.88 24.01 -2.04
CA LYS A 15 5.17 22.81 -2.82
C LYS A 15 5.10 23.21 -4.30
N PRO A 16 6.19 23.11 -5.07
CA PRO A 16 6.15 23.46 -6.48
C PRO A 16 5.05 22.65 -7.17
N GLU A 17 4.20 23.31 -7.96
CA GLU A 17 3.19 22.65 -8.79
C GLU A 17 3.80 21.75 -9.86
N GLN A 18 5.11 21.87 -10.08
CA GLN A 18 5.89 20.89 -10.83
C GLN A 18 6.03 19.59 -10.02
N GLU A 19 5.26 18.59 -10.45
CA GLU A 19 5.48 17.19 -10.15
C GLU A 19 6.98 16.89 -10.30
N ALA A 20 7.64 16.58 -9.18
CA ALA A 20 9.08 16.35 -9.16
C ALA A 20 9.44 15.37 -10.29
N PRO A 21 10.44 15.69 -11.14
CA PRO A 21 10.79 14.83 -12.25
C PRO A 21 11.07 13.43 -11.68
N LYS A 22 10.42 12.41 -12.25
CA LYS A 22 10.63 11.02 -11.83
C LYS A 22 12.14 10.78 -11.75
N PRO A 23 12.65 10.18 -10.65
CA PRO A 23 14.07 9.93 -10.49
C PRO A 23 14.59 9.24 -11.75
N SER A 24 15.66 9.77 -12.33
CA SER A 24 16.20 9.24 -13.58
C SER A 24 16.70 7.81 -13.37
N ASP A 25 16.40 6.92 -14.31
CA ASP A 25 16.84 5.52 -14.35
C ASP A 25 18.37 5.33 -14.35
N GLU A 26 19.14 6.43 -14.38
CA GLU A 26 20.58 6.49 -14.58
C GLU A 26 21.37 5.80 -13.45
N HIS A 27 20.83 5.76 -12.23
CA HIS A 27 21.46 5.10 -11.07
C HIS A 27 20.81 3.77 -10.68
N THR A 28 19.98 3.18 -11.56
CA THR A 28 19.35 1.88 -11.29
C THR A 28 20.26 0.74 -11.75
N HIS A 29 20.64 -0.14 -10.82
CA HIS A 29 21.47 -1.31 -11.13
C HIS A 29 20.77 -2.19 -12.19
N PRO A 30 21.46 -2.68 -13.24
CA PRO A 30 20.83 -3.37 -14.38
C PRO A 30 20.05 -4.62 -13.95
N MET A 31 20.50 -5.29 -12.88
CA MET A 31 19.79 -6.44 -12.30
C MET A 31 18.43 -6.04 -11.70
N ALA A 32 18.33 -4.86 -11.09
CA ALA A 32 17.09 -4.35 -10.53
C ALA A 32 16.08 -4.02 -11.64
N LYS A 33 16.55 -3.49 -12.78
CA LYS A 33 15.69 -3.22 -13.94
C LYS A 33 15.13 -4.51 -14.55
N LEU A 34 15.93 -5.58 -14.60
CA LEU A 34 15.47 -6.90 -15.04
C LEU A 34 14.47 -7.54 -14.06
N LEU A 35 14.75 -7.48 -12.76
CA LEU A 35 13.95 -8.15 -11.72
C LEU A 35 12.77 -7.34 -11.20
N PHE A 36 12.69 -6.03 -11.46
CA PHE A 36 11.63 -5.18 -10.90
C PHE A 36 11.12 -4.13 -11.89
N GLY A 37 11.71 -4.00 -13.07
CA GLY A 37 11.26 -3.02 -14.08
C GLY A 37 9.82 -3.25 -14.54
N TRP A 38 9.25 -4.45 -14.34
CA TRP A 38 7.83 -4.65 -14.60
C TRP A 38 6.94 -3.91 -13.60
N VAL A 39 7.34 -3.81 -12.32
CA VAL A 39 6.56 -3.25 -11.19
C VAL A 39 6.20 -1.79 -11.41
N GLU A 40 7.07 -1.02 -12.06
CA GLU A 40 6.87 0.42 -12.33
C GLU A 40 5.71 0.71 -13.29
N SER A 41 5.24 -0.28 -14.05
CA SER A 41 4.15 -0.03 -14.99
C SER A 41 2.83 0.23 -14.23
N PRO A 42 2.00 1.20 -14.65
CA PRO A 42 0.75 1.53 -13.98
C PRO A 42 -0.30 0.40 -14.02
N ARG A 43 -0.02 -0.67 -14.78
CA ARG A 43 -0.90 -1.82 -14.95
C ARG A 43 -0.56 -2.98 -14.03
N THR A 44 0.63 -3.03 -13.43
CA THR A 44 1.01 -4.10 -12.51
C THR A 44 0.11 -4.27 -11.31
N PRO A 45 -0.33 -3.21 -10.58
CA PRO A 45 -1.20 -3.42 -9.44
C PRO A 45 -2.53 -4.04 -9.87
N LEU A 46 -3.07 -3.63 -11.03
CA LEU A 46 -4.30 -4.19 -11.58
C LEU A 46 -4.12 -5.65 -12.00
N LEU A 47 -3.00 -5.99 -12.64
CA LEU A 47 -2.70 -7.37 -13.05
C LEU A 47 -2.50 -8.30 -11.85
N LEU A 48 -1.81 -7.85 -10.80
CA LEU A 48 -1.66 -8.61 -9.57
C LEU A 48 -3.00 -8.81 -8.86
N LEU A 49 -3.82 -7.76 -8.78
CA LEU A 49 -5.18 -7.86 -8.26
C LEU A 49 -6.00 -8.88 -9.06
N LEU A 50 -5.95 -8.81 -10.39
CA LEU A 50 -6.68 -9.70 -11.28
C LEU A 50 -6.19 -11.14 -11.14
N LEU A 51 -4.88 -11.37 -11.03
CA LEU A 51 -4.29 -12.68 -10.79
C LEU A 51 -4.81 -13.29 -9.49
N VAL A 52 -4.76 -12.53 -8.39
CA VAL A 52 -5.24 -12.99 -7.09
C VAL A 52 -6.75 -13.25 -7.13
N ALA A 53 -7.51 -12.37 -7.77
CA ALA A 53 -8.95 -12.55 -7.96
C ALA A 53 -9.26 -13.79 -8.80
N LEU A 54 -8.48 -14.08 -9.85
CA LEU A 54 -8.61 -15.29 -10.66
C LEU A 54 -8.35 -16.55 -9.85
N ILE A 55 -7.28 -16.55 -9.05
CA ILE A 55 -6.94 -17.67 -8.16
C ILE A 55 -8.10 -17.88 -7.18
N ALA A 56 -8.57 -16.82 -6.51
CA ALA A 56 -9.70 -16.92 -5.57
C ALA A 56 -10.98 -17.47 -6.24
N ALA A 57 -11.34 -16.95 -7.41
CA ALA A 57 -12.49 -17.42 -8.19
C ALA A 57 -12.31 -18.90 -8.59
N SER A 58 -11.11 -19.30 -9.00
CA SER A 58 -10.83 -20.70 -9.36
C SER A 58 -10.96 -21.65 -8.16
N LEU A 59 -10.53 -21.23 -6.97
CA LEU A 59 -10.71 -22.02 -5.75
C LEU A 59 -12.19 -22.19 -5.40
N ILE A 60 -13.01 -21.15 -5.55
CA ILE A 60 -14.47 -21.23 -5.38
C ILE A 60 -15.05 -22.24 -6.38
N VAL A 61 -14.66 -22.16 -7.65
CA VAL A 61 -15.14 -23.08 -8.69
C VAL A 61 -14.75 -24.53 -8.37
N VAL A 62 -13.51 -24.77 -7.92
CA VAL A 62 -13.06 -26.10 -7.49
C VAL A 62 -13.87 -26.62 -6.31
N ASP A 63 -14.21 -25.75 -5.35
CA ASP A 63 -15.06 -26.10 -4.20
C ASP A 63 -16.49 -26.51 -4.60
N LEU A 64 -17.00 -26.02 -5.75
CA LEU A 64 -18.29 -26.47 -6.31
C LEU A 64 -18.26 -27.87 -6.91
N PHE A 65 -17.08 -28.33 -7.37
CA PHE A 65 -16.94 -29.61 -8.06
C PHE A 65 -16.41 -30.73 -7.17
N ILE A 66 -15.87 -30.41 -5.99
CA ILE A 66 -15.36 -31.39 -5.03
C ILE A 66 -16.36 -31.52 -3.87
N ASP A 67 -17.24 -32.50 -3.96
CA ASP A 67 -18.10 -32.89 -2.84
C ASP A 67 -17.24 -33.49 -1.71
N ARG A 68 -17.10 -32.75 -0.61
CA ARG A 68 -16.40 -33.23 0.59
C ARG A 68 -17.42 -33.93 1.49
N HIS A 69 -17.27 -35.24 1.67
CA HIS A 69 -18.02 -36.01 2.66
C HIS A 69 -17.47 -35.75 4.08
N GLU A 70 -17.81 -34.61 4.69
CA GLU A 70 -17.46 -34.33 6.09
C GLU A 70 -18.57 -34.84 7.02
N TYR A 71 -18.18 -35.38 8.19
CA TYR A 71 -19.08 -36.12 9.08
C TYR A 71 -20.29 -35.28 9.56
N LYS A 72 -21.47 -35.92 9.59
CA LYS A 72 -22.84 -35.43 9.91
C LYS A 72 -23.06 -34.44 11.08
N TYR A 73 -22.07 -34.17 11.93
CA TYR A 73 -22.18 -33.21 13.04
C TYR A 73 -21.85 -31.76 12.64
N THR A 74 -21.31 -31.55 11.44
CA THR A 74 -20.87 -30.23 10.95
C THR A 74 -21.70 -29.75 9.75
N ALA A 75 -23.03 -29.89 9.81
CA ALA A 75 -23.95 -29.51 8.72
C ALA A 75 -23.84 -28.03 8.27
N PHE A 76 -23.23 -27.16 9.08
CA PHE A 76 -22.94 -25.76 8.71
C PHE A 76 -21.65 -25.61 7.87
N ALA A 77 -20.67 -26.48 8.08
CA ALA A 77 -19.39 -26.49 7.36
C ALA A 77 -19.48 -27.17 5.98
N GLU A 78 -20.54 -27.94 5.73
CA GLU A 78 -20.88 -28.48 4.40
C GLU A 78 -21.55 -27.46 3.47
N SER A 79 -21.82 -26.23 3.94
CA SER A 79 -22.39 -25.23 3.06
C SER A 79 -21.40 -24.87 1.95
N THR A 80 -21.86 -24.98 0.71
CA THR A 80 -21.05 -24.78 -0.48
C THR A 80 -20.38 -23.40 -0.45
N GLY A 81 -19.05 -23.35 -0.53
CA GLY A 81 -18.30 -22.10 -0.48
C GLY A 81 -17.99 -21.55 0.91
N PHE A 82 -18.32 -22.25 2.01
CA PHE A 82 -18.02 -21.80 3.37
C PHE A 82 -16.53 -21.50 3.56
N TYR A 83 -15.66 -22.44 3.20
CA TYR A 83 -14.22 -22.29 3.37
C TYR A 83 -13.62 -21.22 2.46
N ALA A 84 -14.15 -21.08 1.23
CA ALA A 84 -13.72 -20.03 0.31
C ALA A 84 -14.08 -18.64 0.85
N PHE A 85 -15.33 -18.45 1.30
CA PHE A 85 -15.78 -17.18 1.86
C PHE A 85 -15.11 -16.87 3.20
N TRP A 86 -14.95 -17.86 4.07
CA TRP A 86 -14.32 -17.72 5.38
C TRP A 86 -12.83 -17.40 5.25
N GLY A 87 -12.09 -18.15 4.43
CA GLY A 87 -10.66 -17.93 4.19
C GLY A 87 -10.39 -16.56 3.54
N PHE A 88 -11.18 -16.20 2.52
CA PHE A 88 -11.09 -14.89 1.88
C PHE A 88 -11.40 -13.76 2.87
N SER A 89 -12.48 -13.89 3.67
CA SER A 89 -12.87 -12.88 4.66
C SER A 89 -11.80 -12.73 5.75
N ALA A 90 -11.26 -13.83 6.27
CA ALA A 90 -10.19 -13.79 7.27
C ALA A 90 -8.93 -13.10 6.73
N PHE A 91 -8.53 -13.42 5.49
CA PHE A 91 -7.39 -12.78 4.84
C PHE A 91 -7.64 -11.29 4.55
N ALA A 92 -8.83 -10.94 4.04
CA ALA A 92 -9.21 -9.55 3.78
C ALA A 92 -9.20 -8.71 5.06
N ILE A 93 -9.74 -9.24 6.17
CA ILE A 93 -9.68 -8.58 7.48
C ILE A 93 -8.23 -8.40 7.93
N ALA A 94 -7.38 -9.42 7.79
CA ALA A 94 -5.97 -9.32 8.14
C ALA A 94 -5.25 -8.21 7.36
N VAL A 95 -5.45 -8.14 6.04
CA VAL A 95 -4.85 -7.10 5.19
C VAL A 95 -5.38 -5.71 5.54
N LEU A 96 -6.70 -5.57 5.70
CA LEU A 96 -7.33 -4.28 6.03
C LEU A 96 -7.02 -3.81 7.45
N SER A 97 -6.68 -4.72 8.37
CA SER A 97 -6.26 -4.39 9.73
C SER A 97 -4.93 -3.62 9.81
N GLY A 98 -4.16 -3.54 8.71
CA GLY A 98 -2.94 -2.76 8.65
C GLY A 98 -3.14 -1.25 8.84
N TRP A 99 -4.19 -0.66 8.27
CA TRP A 99 -4.52 0.76 8.45
C TRP A 99 -4.85 1.15 9.90
N PRO A 100 -5.79 0.47 10.59
CA PRO A 100 -6.12 0.82 11.97
C PRO A 100 -4.96 0.52 12.93
N LEU A 101 -4.20 -0.56 12.72
CA LEU A 101 -3.03 -0.88 13.53
C LEU A 101 -1.91 0.14 13.32
N GLY A 102 -1.68 0.54 12.06
CA GLY A 102 -0.76 1.61 11.71
C GLY A 102 -1.15 2.92 12.38
N LYS A 103 -2.43 3.29 12.35
CA LYS A 103 -2.93 4.49 13.05
C LYS A 103 -2.75 4.40 14.57
N LEU A 104 -2.94 3.23 15.17
CA LEU A 104 -2.79 3.03 16.61
C LEU A 104 -1.33 3.08 17.07
N LEU A 105 -0.42 2.52 16.28
CA LEU A 105 1.02 2.48 16.59
C LEU A 105 1.76 3.73 16.11
N ARG A 106 1.22 4.47 15.14
CA ARG A 106 1.83 5.70 14.62
C ARG A 106 1.83 6.74 15.73
N ARG A 107 3.03 7.04 16.18
CA ARG A 107 3.27 8.04 17.21
C ARG A 107 3.10 9.44 16.65
N ASP A 108 2.86 10.40 17.53
CA ASP A 108 2.76 11.79 17.15
C ASP A 108 4.05 12.26 16.47
N GLU A 109 3.88 13.13 15.48
CA GLU A 109 4.94 13.69 14.65
C GLU A 109 5.96 14.43 15.56
N ASP A 110 5.46 14.99 16.67
CA ASP A 110 6.20 15.81 17.63
C ASP A 110 6.77 15.02 18.82
N TYR A 111 6.62 13.69 18.88
CA TYR A 111 6.97 12.95 20.09
C TYR A 111 8.47 13.04 20.45
N TYR A 112 9.37 13.11 19.47
CA TYR A 112 10.81 13.28 19.74
C TYR A 112 11.21 14.74 20.02
N GLY A 113 10.23 15.65 20.12
CA GLY A 113 10.44 17.09 20.15
C GLY A 113 10.51 17.68 18.75
N GLU A 114 10.17 18.96 18.62
CA GLU A 114 10.40 19.73 17.39
C GLU A 114 11.89 19.62 17.06
N ALA A 115 12.23 18.85 16.02
CA ALA A 115 13.57 18.94 15.47
C ALA A 115 13.72 20.37 15.01
N ASP A 116 14.63 21.13 15.64
CA ASP A 116 14.95 22.52 15.31
C ASP A 116 15.46 22.58 13.88
N THR A 117 14.51 22.61 12.96
CA THR A 117 14.65 22.61 11.50
C THR A 117 14.16 23.95 10.97
N LYS A 118 14.06 24.95 11.85
CA LYS A 118 13.92 26.34 11.43
C LYS A 118 15.26 26.74 10.80
N PRO A 119 15.29 27.10 9.51
CA PRO A 119 16.53 27.53 8.90
C PRO A 119 16.96 28.86 9.55
N ASP A 120 18.25 28.97 9.88
CA ASP A 120 18.86 30.09 10.62
C ASP A 120 18.75 31.46 9.91
N ASP A 121 18.19 31.50 8.70
CA ASP A 121 18.07 32.67 7.84
C ASP A 121 16.74 33.44 8.00
N VAL A 122 15.83 32.97 8.84
CA VAL A 122 14.59 33.69 9.16
C VAL A 122 14.83 34.59 10.38
N GLU A 123 15.26 35.82 10.12
CA GLU A 123 15.42 36.88 11.13
C GLU A 123 14.10 37.04 11.90
N SER A 124 14.17 36.90 13.22
CA SER A 124 13.01 37.00 14.09
C SER A 124 12.60 38.46 14.21
N ASP A 125 11.66 38.90 13.36
CA ASP A 125 10.98 40.17 13.61
C ASP A 125 10.28 40.09 14.98
N SER A 126 10.75 40.98 15.87
CA SER A 126 10.27 41.18 17.24
C SER A 126 9.04 42.06 17.28
#